data_AF-K2JVR9-F1
#
_entry.id   AF-K2JVR9-F1
#
_cell.length_a   1.000
_cell.length_b   1.000
_cell.length_c   1.000
_cell.angle_alpha   90.00
_cell.angle_beta   90.00
_cell.angle_gamma   90.00
#
_symmetry.space_group_name_H-M   'P 1'
#
loop_
_entity.id
_entity.type
_entity.pdbx_description
1 polymer ?
#
loop_
_entity_poly.entity_id
_entity_poly.type
_entity_poly.pdbx_seq_one_letter_code
_entity_poly.pdbx_strand_id
1 'polypeptide(L)'
;MKPTSRILASLAVASSLLATGLAADEITPINGLVYLINTDTEEPIDGLLRWELELRERGLTAMVKASNPVLEAYPEIFRRLAATGHEIIGGYSGICWDKPYEEQRAAMHEVKSYMEDLTGHPMRIFACSYSSYDENTLRAAEDLGVPYVLARGTEDVRAVIYRPEEYDVGLIEVSNVAFGELGRGSLCDISLFSRGATEADFAQVFAESIARHPDSMILVSHPHIGGTKAGYWEVYEAALAEPGLAWRPFDAWVKAVTVIKRPLARIPENRDLQYLEPQPAVPLEEIADLPEVGDKLVMFHNGEGPMCREAAAFIASLDYPVEEHLVGERNFLPMLETYRSRYAASEGVSERFELFPLIFIEGRAFSGFDDVVRSAIEAEVAD
;
A
#
# COMPACT_ATOMS: atom_id res chain seq x y z
N MET A 1 3.23 62.21 12.15
CA MET A 1 4.36 62.54 11.25
C MET A 1 4.65 61.28 10.43
N LYS A 2 4.76 61.46 9.11
CA LYS A 2 4.77 60.50 7.97
C LYS A 2 5.16 59.02 8.20
N PRO A 3 4.53 58.09 7.44
CA PRO A 3 5.00 56.71 7.29
C PRO A 3 6.13 56.63 6.25
N THR A 4 7.15 55.80 6.50
CA THR A 4 8.18 55.48 5.52
C THR A 4 8.03 54.03 5.05
N SER A 5 7.56 53.93 3.81
CA SER A 5 7.59 52.80 2.89
C SER A 5 8.91 52.01 2.94
N ARG A 6 8.82 50.68 3.08
CA ARG A 6 9.86 49.76 2.63
C ARG A 6 9.40 49.10 1.33
N ILE A 7 10.10 49.48 0.28
CA ILE A 7 9.95 49.03 -1.10
C ILE A 7 10.43 47.58 -1.20
N LEU A 8 9.58 46.71 -1.78
CA LEU A 8 9.98 45.41 -2.32
C LEU A 8 11.03 45.64 -3.42
N ALA A 9 12.22 45.08 -3.25
CA ALA A 9 13.19 44.92 -4.32
C ALA A 9 12.98 43.53 -4.94
N SER A 10 12.24 43.49 -6.04
CA SER A 10 12.18 42.39 -6.99
C SER A 10 13.51 42.30 -7.74
N LEU A 11 14.31 41.25 -7.48
CA LEU A 11 15.37 40.85 -8.38
C LEU A 11 14.75 40.01 -9.51
N ALA A 12 14.38 40.67 -10.59
CA ALA A 12 14.20 40.00 -11.88
C ALA A 12 15.59 39.76 -12.47
N VAL A 13 16.08 38.52 -12.40
CA VAL A 13 17.21 38.09 -13.23
C VAL A 13 16.66 37.88 -14.63
N ALA A 14 17.02 38.79 -15.53
CA ALA A 14 16.70 38.71 -16.94
C ALA A 14 17.46 37.52 -17.56
N SER A 15 16.75 36.42 -17.83
CA SER A 15 17.22 35.33 -18.67
C SER A 15 17.19 35.79 -20.14
N SER A 16 18.32 36.30 -20.62
CA SER A 16 18.62 36.36 -22.05
C SER A 16 19.40 35.11 -22.44
N LEU A 17 18.69 34.04 -22.79
CA LEU A 17 19.26 32.90 -23.51
C LEU A 17 18.52 32.80 -24.84
N LEU A 18 19.34 32.82 -25.90
CA LEU A 18 18.92 32.73 -27.28
C LEU A 18 17.97 31.55 -27.48
N ALA A 19 16.86 31.85 -28.16
CA ALA A 19 16.00 30.85 -28.78
C ALA A 19 16.80 30.10 -29.87
N THR A 20 17.49 29.04 -29.47
CA THR A 20 17.76 27.90 -30.35
C THR A 20 16.55 26.98 -30.25
N GLY A 21 15.77 26.91 -31.33
CA GLY A 21 14.62 26.01 -31.46
C GLY A 21 15.03 24.55 -31.52
N LEU A 22 15.47 24.01 -30.38
CA LEU A 22 15.27 22.62 -30.04
C LEU A 22 13.90 22.58 -29.38
N ALA A 23 12.96 21.84 -29.96
CA ALA A 23 11.77 21.44 -29.22
C ALA A 23 12.28 20.88 -27.88
N ALA A 24 11.78 21.42 -26.76
CA ALA A 24 11.92 20.69 -25.51
C ALA A 24 11.24 19.34 -25.80
N ASP A 25 12.02 18.27 -25.92
CA ASP A 25 11.46 16.93 -25.95
C ASP A 25 10.54 16.87 -24.73
N GLU A 26 9.25 16.71 -24.99
CA GLU A 26 8.25 16.55 -23.94
C GLU A 26 8.64 15.25 -23.23
N ILE A 27 9.35 15.37 -22.11
CA ILE A 27 9.76 14.21 -21.31
C ILE A 27 8.46 13.53 -20.92
N THR A 28 8.20 12.38 -21.55
CA THR A 28 7.01 11.61 -21.24
C THR A 28 7.18 11.09 -19.81
N PRO A 29 6.24 11.38 -18.91
CA PRO A 29 6.38 10.96 -17.53
C PRO A 29 6.41 9.42 -17.45
N ILE A 30 7.23 8.91 -16.54
CA ILE A 30 7.36 7.49 -16.25
C ILE A 30 5.99 6.96 -15.80
N ASN A 31 5.54 5.85 -16.38
CA ASN A 31 4.28 5.20 -16.00
C ASN A 31 4.43 4.49 -14.64
N GLY A 32 4.04 5.18 -13.57
CA GLY A 32 4.23 4.75 -12.18
C GLY A 32 3.02 4.01 -11.61
N LEU A 33 3.28 3.04 -10.74
CA LEU A 33 2.28 2.35 -9.93
C LEU A 33 2.81 2.10 -8.53
N VAL A 34 1.99 2.37 -7.52
CA VAL A 34 2.30 2.09 -6.11
C VAL A 34 1.86 0.66 -5.80
N TYR A 35 2.72 -0.08 -5.10
CA TYR A 35 2.43 -1.43 -4.63
C TYR A 35 2.75 -1.59 -3.14
N LEU A 36 1.73 -1.90 -2.34
CA LEU A 36 1.82 -2.05 -0.89
C LEU A 36 1.76 -3.54 -0.50
N ILE A 37 2.59 -3.96 0.46
CA ILE A 37 2.67 -5.36 0.90
C ILE A 37 2.52 -5.44 2.43
N ASN A 38 1.44 -6.07 2.89
CA ASN A 38 1.23 -6.44 4.30
C ASN A 38 1.20 -7.96 4.41
N THR A 39 2.08 -8.56 5.20
CA THR A 39 2.17 -10.02 5.28
C THR A 39 2.02 -10.59 6.68
N ASP A 40 2.25 -9.78 7.70
CA ASP A 40 2.22 -10.21 9.09
C ASP A 40 1.15 -9.43 9.87
N THR A 41 0.43 -10.12 10.76
CA THR A 41 -0.56 -9.53 11.66
C THR A 41 0.08 -8.84 12.86
N GLU A 42 1.36 -9.10 13.15
CA GLU A 42 2.10 -8.43 14.21
C GLU A 42 2.65 -7.06 13.75
N GLU A 43 2.70 -6.81 12.44
CA GLU A 43 3.08 -5.54 11.86
C GLU A 43 1.99 -4.46 12.10
N PRO A 44 2.36 -3.21 12.48
CA PRO A 44 1.40 -2.14 12.66
C PRO A 44 0.60 -1.83 11.39
N ILE A 45 -0.73 -1.92 11.49
CA ILE A 45 -1.64 -1.58 10.38
C ILE A 45 -1.65 -0.08 10.05
N ASP A 46 -1.20 0.75 11.00
CA ASP A 46 -1.06 2.21 10.88
C ASP A 46 -0.31 2.61 9.61
N GLY A 47 0.73 1.85 9.23
CA GLY A 47 1.43 2.10 7.99
C GLY A 47 0.52 2.08 6.76
N LEU A 48 -0.41 1.11 6.69
CA LEU A 48 -1.35 1.00 5.58
C LEU A 48 -2.39 2.13 5.62
N LEU A 49 -2.85 2.51 6.81
CA LEU A 49 -3.78 3.63 6.99
C LEU A 49 -3.16 4.97 6.56
N ARG A 50 -1.87 5.19 6.84
CA ARG A 50 -1.13 6.37 6.35
C ARG A 50 -1.08 6.40 4.83
N TRP A 51 -0.73 5.27 4.20
CA TRP A 51 -0.75 5.15 2.75
C TRP A 51 -2.15 5.39 2.16
N GLU A 52 -3.20 4.86 2.78
CA GLU A 52 -4.58 5.10 2.36
C GLU A 52 -4.93 6.60 2.39
N LEU A 53 -4.58 7.31 3.47
CA LEU A 53 -4.78 8.75 3.60
C LEU A 53 -4.05 9.54 2.51
N GLU A 54 -2.74 9.32 2.40
CA GLU A 54 -1.90 10.05 1.45
C GLU A 54 -2.35 9.84 -0.01
N LEU A 55 -2.70 8.60 -0.37
CA LEU A 55 -3.16 8.30 -1.72
C LEU A 55 -4.53 8.93 -2.00
N ARG A 56 -5.45 8.86 -1.03
CA ARG A 56 -6.79 9.47 -1.15
C ARG A 56 -6.72 10.98 -1.34
N GLU A 57 -5.92 11.69 -0.54
CA GLU A 57 -5.73 13.14 -0.66
C GLU A 57 -5.21 13.55 -2.05
N ARG A 58 -4.41 12.69 -2.68
CA ARG A 58 -3.87 12.87 -4.03
C ARG A 58 -4.77 12.35 -5.14
N GLY A 59 -5.91 11.72 -4.82
CA GLY A 59 -6.79 11.05 -5.78
C GLY A 59 -6.12 9.87 -6.49
N LEU A 60 -5.20 9.19 -5.81
CA LEU A 60 -4.43 8.05 -6.30
C LEU A 60 -4.95 6.74 -5.69
N THR A 61 -4.62 5.62 -6.33
CA THR A 61 -4.84 4.27 -5.77
C THR A 61 -3.57 3.44 -5.92
N ALA A 62 -3.53 2.29 -5.25
CA ALA A 62 -2.40 1.38 -5.25
C ALA A 62 -2.84 -0.07 -5.51
N MET A 63 -1.88 -0.90 -5.89
CA MET A 63 -1.97 -2.34 -5.67
C MET A 63 -1.69 -2.63 -4.20
N VAL A 64 -2.46 -3.52 -3.56
CA VAL A 64 -2.31 -3.87 -2.14
C VAL A 64 -2.34 -5.39 -2.00
N LYS A 65 -1.21 -5.99 -1.61
CA LYS A 65 -1.10 -7.41 -1.26
C LYS A 65 -1.27 -7.56 0.25
N ALA A 66 -2.20 -8.42 0.63
CA ALA A 66 -2.34 -8.90 2.00
C ALA A 66 -2.29 -10.42 2.06
N SER A 67 -1.70 -10.97 3.12
CA SER A 67 -1.81 -12.40 3.43
C SER A 67 -3.20 -12.71 4.03
N ASN A 68 -3.67 -13.96 3.92
CA ASN A 68 -4.95 -14.36 4.53
C ASN A 68 -5.05 -13.98 6.02
N PRO A 69 -4.03 -14.20 6.88
CA PRO A 69 -4.09 -13.76 8.27
C PRO A 69 -4.34 -12.26 8.45
N VAL A 70 -3.71 -11.41 7.62
CA VAL A 70 -3.91 -9.96 7.65
C VAL A 70 -5.31 -9.58 7.21
N LEU A 71 -5.82 -10.20 6.13
CA LEU A 71 -7.18 -9.98 5.68
C LEU A 71 -8.23 -10.42 6.72
N GLU A 72 -7.99 -11.53 7.42
CA GLU A 72 -8.85 -12.02 8.51
C GLU A 72 -8.85 -11.10 9.73
N ALA A 73 -7.71 -10.44 9.99
CA ALA A 73 -7.54 -9.54 11.12
C ALA A 73 -8.15 -8.15 10.86
N TYR A 74 -8.16 -7.69 9.60
CA TYR A 74 -8.60 -6.33 9.23
C TYR A 74 -9.54 -6.29 8.02
N PRO A 75 -10.63 -7.08 7.99
CA PRO A 75 -11.43 -7.26 6.79
C PRO A 75 -12.10 -5.96 6.28
N GLU A 76 -12.56 -5.08 7.18
CA GLU A 76 -13.21 -3.83 6.77
C GLU A 76 -12.26 -2.86 6.07
N ILE A 77 -10.98 -2.83 6.46
CA ILE A 77 -9.96 -2.02 5.76
C ILE A 77 -9.86 -2.48 4.31
N PHE A 78 -9.73 -3.78 4.06
CA PHE A 78 -9.59 -4.30 2.69
C PHE A 78 -10.88 -4.20 1.87
N ARG A 79 -12.05 -4.31 2.50
CA ARG A 79 -13.33 -4.03 1.84
C ARG A 79 -13.40 -2.57 1.38
N ARG A 80 -13.00 -1.63 2.25
CA ARG A 80 -12.97 -0.21 1.93
C ARG A 80 -11.95 0.12 0.84
N LEU A 81 -10.72 -0.41 0.93
CA LEU A 81 -9.69 -0.23 -0.09
C LEU A 81 -10.17 -0.74 -1.46
N ALA A 82 -10.80 -1.92 -1.51
CA ALA A 82 -11.38 -2.44 -2.75
C ALA A 82 -12.50 -1.53 -3.30
N ALA A 83 -13.43 -1.09 -2.44
CA ALA A 83 -14.54 -0.23 -2.82
C ALA A 83 -14.10 1.17 -3.31
N THR A 84 -12.93 1.64 -2.85
CA THR A 84 -12.32 2.93 -3.26
C THR A 84 -11.39 2.79 -4.47
N GLY A 85 -11.27 1.59 -5.05
CA GLY A 85 -10.59 1.38 -6.33
C GLY A 85 -9.11 0.98 -6.21
N HIS A 86 -8.64 0.61 -5.01
CA HIS A 86 -7.37 -0.09 -4.88
C HIS A 86 -7.47 -1.51 -5.44
N GLU A 87 -6.39 -1.99 -6.04
CA GLU A 87 -6.32 -3.37 -6.55
C GLU A 87 -5.84 -4.31 -5.45
N ILE A 88 -6.75 -5.12 -4.91
CA ILE A 88 -6.41 -6.10 -3.86
C ILE A 88 -5.83 -7.37 -4.50
N ILE A 89 -4.59 -7.69 -4.15
CA ILE A 89 -3.87 -8.87 -4.64
C ILE A 89 -4.09 -10.03 -3.67
N GLY A 90 -4.41 -11.20 -4.22
CA GLY A 90 -4.42 -12.45 -3.47
C GLY A 90 -3.02 -12.87 -3.06
N GLY A 91 -2.67 -12.69 -1.78
CA GLY A 91 -1.36 -13.02 -1.22
C GLY A 91 -1.31 -14.40 -0.57
N TYR A 92 -0.67 -15.36 -1.24
CA TYR A 92 -0.30 -16.64 -0.63
C TYR A 92 1.03 -16.50 0.13
N SER A 93 1.07 -16.93 1.39
CA SER A 93 2.26 -16.84 2.24
C SER A 93 3.32 -17.92 1.92
N GLY A 94 2.98 -18.95 1.15
CA GLY A 94 3.94 -19.97 0.73
C GLY A 94 4.75 -19.57 -0.51
N ILE A 95 5.86 -20.30 -0.72
CA ILE A 95 6.70 -20.20 -1.93
C ILE A 95 6.14 -21.16 -2.98
N CYS A 96 6.01 -20.69 -4.22
CA CYS A 96 5.44 -21.48 -5.31
C CYS A 96 6.46 -22.26 -6.13
N TRP A 97 7.74 -21.88 -6.11
CA TRP A 97 8.78 -22.60 -6.85
C TRP A 97 8.82 -24.08 -6.52
N ASP A 98 8.86 -24.88 -7.59
CA ASP A 98 9.08 -26.32 -7.54
C ASP A 98 7.97 -27.07 -6.78
N LYS A 99 6.85 -26.39 -6.51
CA LYS A 99 5.66 -26.98 -5.90
C LYS A 99 4.83 -27.72 -6.93
N PRO A 100 4.23 -28.88 -6.58
CA PRO A 100 3.29 -29.57 -7.45
C PRO A 100 2.12 -28.66 -7.81
N TYR A 101 1.66 -28.74 -9.05
CA TYR A 101 0.50 -27.98 -9.53
C TYR A 101 -0.74 -28.09 -8.64
N GLU A 102 -1.07 -29.28 -8.14
CA GLU A 102 -2.26 -29.46 -7.30
C GLU A 102 -2.16 -28.66 -5.99
N GLU A 103 -0.96 -28.52 -5.43
CA GLU A 103 -0.71 -27.70 -4.23
C GLU A 103 -0.87 -26.21 -4.56
N GLN A 104 -0.26 -25.74 -5.65
CA GLN A 104 -0.36 -24.34 -6.06
C GLN A 104 -1.79 -23.94 -6.45
N ARG A 105 -2.50 -24.81 -7.17
CA ARG A 105 -3.89 -24.58 -7.57
C ARG A 105 -4.83 -24.56 -6.37
N ALA A 106 -4.65 -25.47 -5.41
CA ALA A 106 -5.43 -25.47 -4.19
C ALA A 106 -5.21 -24.18 -3.37
N ALA A 107 -3.96 -23.77 -3.19
CA ALA A 107 -3.62 -22.53 -2.49
C ALA A 107 -4.19 -21.29 -3.20
N MET A 108 -4.08 -21.23 -4.53
CA MET A 108 -4.63 -20.12 -5.32
C MET A 108 -6.15 -20.07 -5.26
N HIS A 109 -6.82 -21.23 -5.31
CA HIS A 109 -8.26 -21.31 -5.17
C HIS A 109 -8.71 -20.83 -3.78
N GLU A 110 -8.04 -21.26 -2.71
CA GLU A 110 -8.36 -20.83 -1.34
C GLU A 110 -8.25 -19.31 -1.19
N VAL A 111 -7.14 -18.73 -1.62
CA VAL A 111 -6.92 -17.27 -1.59
C VAL A 111 -7.96 -16.54 -2.46
N LYS A 112 -8.25 -17.06 -3.66
CA LYS A 112 -9.26 -16.49 -4.56
C LYS A 112 -10.63 -16.46 -3.91
N SER A 113 -11.13 -17.60 -3.41
CA SER A 113 -12.45 -17.68 -2.82
C SER A 113 -12.60 -16.71 -1.65
N TYR A 114 -11.62 -16.69 -0.76
CA TYR A 114 -11.66 -15.83 0.41
C TYR A 114 -11.65 -14.34 0.02
N MET A 115 -10.76 -13.94 -0.91
CA MET A 115 -10.63 -12.54 -1.31
C MET A 115 -11.86 -12.04 -2.08
N GLU A 116 -12.44 -12.87 -2.96
CA GLU A 116 -13.65 -12.52 -3.71
C GLU A 116 -14.86 -12.39 -2.77
N ASP A 117 -14.98 -13.26 -1.76
CA ASP A 117 -16.04 -13.17 -0.74
C ASP A 117 -15.88 -11.91 0.12
N LEU A 118 -14.65 -11.54 0.48
CA LEU A 118 -14.36 -10.38 1.30
C LEU A 118 -14.64 -9.06 0.57
N THR A 119 -14.11 -8.94 -0.64
CA THR A 119 -14.09 -7.68 -1.41
C THR A 119 -15.30 -7.51 -2.33
N GLY A 120 -15.99 -8.59 -2.68
CA GLY A 120 -17.06 -8.57 -3.68
C GLY A 120 -16.55 -8.38 -5.12
N HIS A 121 -15.25 -8.46 -5.35
CA HIS A 121 -14.61 -8.25 -6.65
C HIS A 121 -13.80 -9.48 -7.08
N PRO A 122 -13.77 -9.82 -8.39
CA PRO A 122 -12.95 -10.94 -8.87
C PRO A 122 -11.45 -10.73 -8.60
N MET A 123 -10.76 -11.78 -8.16
CA MET A 123 -9.31 -11.76 -8.02
C MET A 123 -8.62 -11.68 -9.37
N ARG A 124 -7.87 -10.60 -9.60
CA ARG A 124 -7.14 -10.38 -10.86
C ARG A 124 -5.66 -10.72 -10.77
N ILE A 125 -5.08 -10.63 -9.58
CA ILE A 125 -3.64 -10.81 -9.36
C ILE A 125 -3.43 -11.81 -8.23
N PHE A 126 -2.60 -12.83 -8.49
CA PHE A 126 -2.12 -13.76 -7.47
C PHE A 126 -0.62 -13.58 -7.23
N ALA A 127 -0.20 -13.69 -5.97
CA ALA A 127 1.20 -13.54 -5.58
C ALA A 127 1.59 -14.50 -4.47
N CYS A 128 2.62 -15.31 -4.71
CA CYS A 128 3.26 -16.12 -3.70
C CYS A 128 4.33 -15.32 -2.93
N SER A 129 4.84 -15.87 -1.83
CA SER A 129 5.98 -15.28 -1.14
C SER A 129 7.17 -15.09 -2.07
N TYR A 130 7.87 -13.97 -1.87
CA TYR A 130 8.94 -13.48 -2.73
C TYR A 130 8.55 -13.24 -4.19
N SER A 131 7.25 -13.20 -4.53
CA SER A 131 6.78 -13.21 -5.92
C SER A 131 7.34 -14.41 -6.71
N SER A 132 7.47 -15.55 -6.02
CA SER A 132 7.85 -16.82 -6.65
C SER A 132 6.74 -17.32 -7.56
N TYR A 133 7.12 -17.84 -8.73
CA TYR A 133 6.21 -18.42 -9.71
C TYR A 133 6.95 -19.48 -10.55
N ASP A 134 6.22 -20.43 -11.12
CA ASP A 134 6.71 -21.31 -12.18
C ASP A 134 5.58 -21.64 -13.17
N GLU A 135 5.81 -22.56 -14.10
CA GLU A 135 4.80 -22.99 -15.07
C GLU A 135 3.52 -23.53 -14.40
N ASN A 136 3.66 -24.21 -13.26
CA ASN A 136 2.48 -24.70 -12.53
C ASN A 136 1.67 -23.55 -11.95
N THR A 137 2.31 -22.45 -11.53
CA THR A 137 1.61 -21.22 -11.09
C THR A 137 0.78 -20.63 -12.21
N LEU A 138 1.36 -20.51 -13.41
CA LEU A 138 0.67 -19.96 -14.59
C LEU A 138 -0.50 -20.85 -15.03
N ARG A 139 -0.29 -22.17 -15.05
CA ARG A 139 -1.35 -23.13 -15.36
C ARG A 139 -2.51 -23.02 -14.36
N ALA A 140 -2.19 -22.97 -13.07
CA ALA A 140 -3.20 -22.80 -12.02
C ALA A 140 -3.98 -21.48 -12.17
N ALA A 141 -3.29 -20.39 -12.52
CA ALA A 141 -3.92 -19.09 -12.77
C ALA A 141 -4.88 -19.14 -13.96
N GLU A 142 -4.48 -19.74 -15.07
CA GLU A 142 -5.34 -19.91 -16.24
C GLU A 142 -6.59 -20.76 -15.91
N ASP A 143 -6.40 -21.89 -15.23
CA ASP A 143 -7.50 -22.79 -14.83
C ASP A 143 -8.51 -22.13 -13.87
N LEU A 144 -8.05 -21.17 -13.08
CA LEU A 144 -8.87 -20.43 -12.11
C LEU A 144 -9.34 -19.06 -12.64
N GLY A 145 -8.99 -18.71 -13.89
CA GLY A 145 -9.35 -17.45 -14.52
C GLY A 145 -8.71 -16.23 -13.86
N VAL A 146 -7.50 -16.37 -13.31
CA VAL A 146 -6.72 -15.28 -12.72
C VAL A 146 -5.79 -14.71 -13.80
N PRO A 147 -6.02 -13.48 -14.28
CA PRO A 147 -5.32 -12.93 -15.44
C PRO A 147 -3.87 -12.55 -15.19
N TYR A 148 -3.45 -12.34 -13.94
CA TYR A 148 -2.07 -11.94 -13.62
C TYR A 148 -1.46 -12.72 -12.44
N VAL A 149 -0.17 -12.99 -12.56
CA VAL A 149 0.69 -13.49 -11.48
C VAL A 149 1.82 -12.48 -11.26
N LEU A 150 2.13 -12.17 -10.00
CA LEU A 150 3.28 -11.32 -9.67
C LEU A 150 4.60 -12.11 -9.78
N ALA A 151 5.61 -11.47 -10.36
CA ALA A 151 6.95 -11.98 -10.56
C ALA A 151 8.02 -11.01 -10.02
N ARG A 152 9.18 -11.56 -9.65
CA ARG A 152 10.37 -10.74 -9.33
C ARG A 152 10.92 -10.10 -10.60
N GLY A 153 11.32 -8.84 -10.52
CA GLY A 153 11.86 -8.10 -11.66
C GLY A 153 13.16 -8.67 -12.24
N THR A 154 13.26 -8.63 -13.56
CA THR A 154 14.45 -9.01 -14.33
C THR A 154 15.03 -7.85 -15.14
N GLU A 155 14.21 -6.84 -15.44
CA GLU A 155 14.49 -5.68 -16.30
C GLU A 155 15.03 -4.45 -15.53
N ASP A 156 15.78 -4.67 -14.44
CA ASP A 156 16.25 -3.60 -13.53
C ASP A 156 15.07 -2.74 -13.04
N VAL A 157 15.21 -1.42 -13.07
CA VAL A 157 14.24 -0.45 -12.55
C VAL A 157 12.94 -0.41 -13.36
N ARG A 158 12.94 -1.03 -14.54
CA ARG A 158 11.81 -1.06 -15.44
C ARG A 158 10.84 -2.17 -15.02
N ALA A 159 9.58 -1.80 -14.83
CA ALA A 159 8.49 -2.76 -14.66
C ALA A 159 7.87 -3.11 -16.01
N VAL A 160 7.57 -4.39 -16.23
CA VAL A 160 6.99 -4.91 -17.47
C VAL A 160 5.92 -5.95 -17.18
N ILE A 161 5.09 -6.24 -18.18
CA ILE A 161 4.27 -7.45 -18.17
C ILE A 161 4.83 -8.43 -19.20
N TYR A 162 5.33 -9.57 -18.75
CA TYR A 162 5.59 -10.68 -19.66
C TYR A 162 4.27 -11.42 -19.97
N ARG A 163 4.05 -11.76 -21.24
CA ARG A 163 2.91 -12.57 -21.67
C ARG A 163 3.44 -13.85 -22.32
N PRO A 164 3.50 -14.97 -21.58
CA PRO A 164 3.80 -16.29 -22.14
C PRO A 164 2.95 -16.58 -23.38
N GLU A 165 3.50 -17.33 -24.34
CA GLU A 165 2.74 -17.74 -25.53
C GLU A 165 1.79 -18.90 -25.23
N GLU A 166 2.12 -19.67 -24.22
CA GLU A 166 1.46 -20.90 -23.81
C GLU A 166 0.23 -20.66 -22.91
N TYR A 167 0.12 -19.48 -22.30
CA TYR A 167 -0.92 -19.16 -21.31
C TYR A 167 -1.54 -17.78 -21.55
N ASP A 168 -2.83 -17.64 -21.28
CA ASP A 168 -3.54 -16.35 -21.22
C ASP A 168 -3.42 -15.69 -19.84
N VAL A 169 -2.19 -15.65 -19.30
CA VAL A 169 -1.88 -15.09 -17.98
C VAL A 169 -0.67 -14.16 -18.13
N GLY A 170 -0.76 -12.94 -17.61
CA GLY A 170 0.35 -11.99 -17.58
C GLY A 170 1.22 -12.17 -16.33
N LEU A 171 2.53 -12.11 -16.49
CA LEU A 171 3.51 -12.01 -15.40
C LEU A 171 3.85 -10.54 -15.18
N ILE A 172 3.37 -9.95 -14.08
CA ILE A 172 3.70 -8.57 -13.71
C ILE A 172 5.05 -8.60 -12.98
N GLU A 173 6.08 -8.04 -13.60
CA GLU A 173 7.38 -7.86 -12.98
C GLU A 173 7.49 -6.48 -12.32
N VAL A 174 7.79 -6.49 -11.02
CA VAL A 174 8.07 -5.26 -10.26
C VAL A 174 9.45 -4.70 -10.56
N SER A 175 9.62 -3.40 -10.36
CA SER A 175 10.93 -2.75 -10.51
C SER A 175 11.93 -3.28 -9.50
N ASN A 176 13.14 -3.57 -9.98
CA ASN A 176 14.25 -4.09 -9.20
C ASN A 176 15.48 -3.18 -9.28
N VAL A 177 16.27 -3.19 -8.21
CA VAL A 177 17.54 -2.47 -8.12
C VAL A 177 18.65 -3.42 -7.70
N ALA A 178 19.85 -3.18 -8.22
CA ALA A 178 21.06 -3.81 -7.72
C ALA A 178 21.57 -3.04 -6.50
N PHE A 179 21.97 -3.75 -5.45
CA PHE A 179 22.52 -3.15 -4.25
C PHE A 179 23.93 -3.68 -3.99
N GLY A 180 24.92 -3.06 -4.65
CA GLY A 180 26.34 -3.39 -4.49
C GLY A 180 26.63 -4.90 -4.61
N GLU A 181 27.35 -5.44 -3.64
CA GLU A 181 27.67 -6.88 -3.54
C GLU A 181 26.53 -7.72 -2.94
N LEU A 182 25.42 -7.11 -2.50
CA LEU A 182 24.32 -7.74 -1.77
C LEU A 182 23.14 -8.16 -2.68
N GLY A 183 23.41 -8.24 -3.98
CA GLY A 183 22.51 -8.80 -4.99
C GLY A 183 21.44 -7.83 -5.51
N ARG A 184 20.36 -8.39 -6.07
CA ARG A 184 19.23 -7.63 -6.64
C ARG A 184 17.96 -7.84 -5.81
N GLY A 185 17.11 -6.82 -5.74
CA GLY A 185 15.82 -6.90 -5.05
C GLY A 185 14.87 -5.82 -5.54
N SER A 186 13.62 -5.87 -5.09
CA SER A 186 12.62 -4.85 -5.44
C SER A 186 13.09 -3.45 -5.03
N LEU A 187 12.71 -2.45 -5.82
CA LEU A 187 12.80 -1.03 -5.45
C LEU A 187 11.80 -0.79 -4.30
N CYS A 188 12.23 -1.09 -3.07
CA CYS A 188 11.40 -1.03 -1.88
C CYS A 188 12.19 -0.88 -0.59
N ASP A 189 11.53 -0.30 0.40
CA ASP A 189 11.98 -0.14 1.78
C ASP A 189 12.62 -1.41 2.37
N ILE A 190 11.85 -2.49 2.55
CA ILE A 190 12.31 -3.68 3.28
C ILE A 190 13.50 -4.36 2.61
N SER A 191 13.56 -4.34 1.28
CA SER A 191 14.64 -4.96 0.50
C SER A 191 15.95 -4.22 0.74
N LEU A 192 15.91 -2.89 0.75
CA LEU A 192 17.07 -2.04 1.02
C LEU A 192 17.45 -2.10 2.50
N PHE A 193 16.47 -1.92 3.40
CA PHE A 193 16.65 -1.99 4.85
C PHE A 193 17.29 -3.32 5.28
N SER A 194 16.76 -4.45 4.80
CA SER A 194 17.28 -5.79 5.15
C SER A 194 18.72 -6.03 4.69
N ARG A 195 19.26 -5.18 3.81
CA ARG A 195 20.65 -5.24 3.33
C ARG A 195 21.53 -4.15 3.95
N GLY A 196 21.03 -3.45 4.97
CA GLY A 196 21.79 -2.43 5.67
C GLY A 196 21.81 -1.06 4.98
N ALA A 197 20.96 -0.84 3.98
CA ALA A 197 20.75 0.48 3.42
C ALA A 197 20.02 1.38 4.44
N THR A 198 20.38 2.66 4.45
CA THR A 198 19.69 3.71 5.20
C THR A 198 18.59 4.36 4.36
N GLU A 199 17.79 5.21 4.99
CA GLU A 199 16.82 6.08 4.31
C GLU A 199 17.49 7.00 3.27
N ALA A 200 18.70 7.48 3.53
CA ALA A 200 19.46 8.30 2.59
C ALA A 200 19.91 7.47 1.37
N ASP A 201 20.33 6.22 1.59
CA ASP A 201 20.65 5.30 0.50
C ASP A 201 19.40 5.00 -0.34
N PHE A 202 18.24 4.83 0.30
CA PHE A 202 16.98 4.62 -0.42
C PHE A 202 16.61 5.84 -1.27
N ALA A 203 16.70 7.06 -0.73
CA ALA A 203 16.47 8.29 -1.49
C ALA A 203 17.40 8.39 -2.70
N GLN A 204 18.69 8.04 -2.54
CA GLN A 204 19.65 8.02 -3.63
C GLN A 204 19.29 6.96 -4.69
N VAL A 205 18.99 5.73 -4.27
CA VAL A 205 18.60 4.63 -5.17
C VAL A 205 17.34 4.99 -5.95
N PHE A 206 16.36 5.66 -5.32
CA PHE A 206 15.16 6.15 -5.98
C PHE A 206 15.50 7.22 -7.04
N ALA A 207 16.29 8.24 -6.68
CA ALA A 207 16.71 9.29 -7.61
C ALA A 207 17.49 8.73 -8.81
N GLU A 208 18.40 7.78 -8.58
CA GLU A 208 19.12 7.08 -9.63
C GLU A 208 18.20 6.23 -10.52
N SER A 209 17.13 5.67 -9.96
CA SER A 209 16.14 4.89 -10.71
C SER A 209 15.33 5.77 -11.65
N ILE A 210 14.89 6.94 -11.18
CA ILE A 210 14.19 7.95 -12.00
C ILE A 210 15.11 8.49 -13.11
N ALA A 211 16.38 8.76 -12.80
CA ALA A 211 17.35 9.28 -13.76
C ALA A 211 17.65 8.31 -14.93
N ARG A 212 17.34 7.02 -14.79
CA ARG A 212 17.40 6.04 -15.88
C ARG A 212 16.23 6.16 -16.87
N HIS A 213 15.20 6.94 -16.54
CA HIS A 213 14.01 7.17 -17.34
C HIS A 213 13.35 5.89 -17.89
N PRO A 214 13.01 4.90 -17.04
CA PRO A 214 12.24 3.74 -17.50
C PRO A 214 10.88 4.18 -18.05
N ASP A 215 10.33 3.43 -19.01
CA ASP A 215 8.98 3.69 -19.53
C ASP A 215 7.88 3.39 -18.49
N SER A 216 8.12 2.45 -17.59
CA SER A 216 7.23 2.07 -16.50
C SER A 216 8.01 1.64 -15.27
N MET A 217 7.45 1.92 -14.08
CA MET A 217 8.04 1.57 -12.80
C MET A 217 6.94 1.20 -11.79
N ILE A 218 7.23 0.22 -10.93
CA ILE A 218 6.42 -0.09 -9.76
C ILE A 218 7.25 0.24 -8.52
N LEU A 219 6.79 1.19 -7.70
CA LEU A 219 7.41 1.51 -6.42
C LEU A 219 6.72 0.71 -5.33
N VAL A 220 7.48 -0.11 -4.62
CA VAL A 220 6.93 -1.03 -3.61
C VAL A 220 7.20 -0.48 -2.22
N SER A 221 6.23 -0.61 -1.30
CA SER A 221 6.40 -0.35 0.13
C SER A 221 5.84 -1.50 0.96
N HIS A 222 6.52 -1.80 2.05
CA HIS A 222 5.98 -2.55 3.17
C HIS A 222 5.48 -1.52 4.17
N PRO A 223 4.15 -1.34 4.34
CA PRO A 223 3.63 -0.20 5.08
C PRO A 223 4.13 -0.10 6.53
N HIS A 224 4.48 -1.22 7.17
CA HIS A 224 5.08 -1.22 8.52
C HIS A 224 6.50 -0.61 8.60
N ILE A 225 7.13 -0.30 7.46
CA ILE A 225 8.36 0.51 7.36
C ILE A 225 8.03 1.81 6.64
N GLY A 226 7.66 1.71 5.36
CA GLY A 226 7.43 2.85 4.48
C GLY A 226 6.12 3.58 4.74
N GLY A 227 5.42 3.30 5.82
CA GLY A 227 4.29 4.06 6.33
C GLY A 227 4.38 4.33 7.83
N THR A 228 5.46 3.96 8.52
CA THR A 228 5.62 4.16 9.97
C THR A 228 6.96 4.80 10.33
N LYS A 229 8.02 4.63 9.53
CA LYS A 229 9.36 5.16 9.80
C LYS A 229 9.59 6.46 9.06
N ALA A 230 9.91 7.53 9.81
CA ALA A 230 9.93 8.90 9.29
C ALA A 230 10.85 9.06 8.08
N GLY A 231 12.11 8.63 8.18
CA GLY A 231 13.06 8.74 7.07
C GLY A 231 12.66 7.95 5.82
N TYR A 232 12.04 6.79 5.98
CA TYR A 232 11.56 6.00 4.83
C TYR A 232 10.33 6.64 4.17
N TRP A 233 9.41 7.17 4.98
CA TRP A 233 8.23 7.87 4.48
C TRP A 233 8.59 9.11 3.67
N GLU A 234 9.57 9.90 4.10
CA GLU A 234 10.04 11.08 3.36
C GLU A 234 10.44 10.74 1.92
N VAL A 235 11.01 9.55 1.68
CA VAL A 235 11.33 9.07 0.32
C VAL A 235 10.06 8.83 -0.50
N TYR A 236 9.05 8.22 0.10
CA TYR A 236 7.78 7.94 -0.57
C TYR A 236 6.97 9.22 -0.82
N GLU A 237 6.91 10.15 0.13
CA GLU A 237 6.25 11.45 -0.03
C GLU A 237 6.90 12.24 -1.18
N ALA A 238 8.23 12.28 -1.22
CA ALA A 238 8.98 12.90 -2.31
C ALA A 238 8.71 12.20 -3.65
N ALA A 239 8.66 10.87 -3.68
CA ALA A 239 8.34 10.09 -4.87
C ALA A 239 6.92 10.39 -5.40
N LEU A 240 5.93 10.52 -4.52
CA LEU A 240 4.56 10.87 -4.88
C LEU A 240 4.45 12.31 -5.42
N ALA A 241 5.39 13.19 -5.07
CA ALA A 241 5.47 14.57 -5.56
C ALA A 241 6.35 14.74 -6.82
N GLU A 242 7.04 13.70 -7.28
CA GLU A 242 7.97 13.77 -8.41
C GLU A 242 7.24 14.04 -9.75
N PRO A 243 7.43 15.21 -10.39
CA PRO A 243 6.72 15.55 -11.63
C PRO A 243 7.08 14.65 -12.82
N GLY A 244 8.23 13.97 -12.79
CA GLY A 244 8.63 12.97 -13.79
C GLY A 244 7.84 11.67 -13.72
N LEU A 245 6.96 11.48 -12.73
CA LEU A 245 6.15 10.27 -12.54
C LEU A 245 4.66 10.53 -12.75
N ALA A 246 4.05 9.73 -13.60
CA ALA A 246 2.61 9.65 -13.71
C ALA A 246 2.13 8.43 -12.90
N TRP A 247 1.76 8.64 -11.65
CA TRP A 247 1.14 7.61 -10.81
C TRP A 247 -0.26 7.25 -11.32
N ARG A 248 -0.51 5.97 -11.57
CA ARG A 248 -1.75 5.49 -12.19
C ARG A 248 -2.46 4.43 -11.36
N PRO A 249 -3.80 4.42 -11.36
CA PRO A 249 -4.58 3.24 -10.97
C PRO A 249 -4.20 2.02 -11.83
N PHE A 250 -4.36 0.82 -11.27
CA PHE A 250 -3.94 -0.44 -11.89
C PHE A 250 -4.37 -0.58 -13.37
N ASP A 251 -5.65 -0.36 -13.69
CA ASP A 251 -6.15 -0.50 -15.06
C ASP A 251 -5.50 0.47 -16.06
N ALA A 252 -5.18 1.69 -15.61
CA ALA A 252 -4.53 2.68 -16.43
C ALA A 252 -3.03 2.36 -16.60
N TRP A 253 -2.40 1.81 -15.56
CA TRP A 253 -1.03 1.34 -15.64
C TRP A 253 -0.88 0.14 -16.59
N VAL A 254 -1.75 -0.87 -16.48
CA VAL A 254 -1.75 -2.07 -17.36
C VAL A 254 -1.95 -1.71 -18.83
N LYS A 255 -2.74 -0.67 -19.13
CA LYS A 255 -2.94 -0.19 -20.51
C LYS A 255 -1.70 0.50 -21.09
N ALA A 256 -0.84 1.05 -20.25
CA ALA A 256 0.31 1.86 -20.64
C ALA A 256 1.65 1.11 -20.55
N VAL A 257 1.73 0.07 -19.70
CA VAL A 257 2.96 -0.71 -19.50
C VAL A 257 3.34 -1.49 -20.76
N THR A 258 4.64 -1.63 -21.00
CA THR A 258 5.14 -2.52 -22.04
C THR A 258 4.81 -3.98 -21.74
N VAL A 259 4.08 -4.61 -22.66
CA VAL A 259 3.78 -6.04 -22.65
C VAL A 259 4.74 -6.78 -23.59
N ILE A 260 5.53 -7.71 -23.05
CA ILE A 260 6.52 -8.49 -23.80
C ILE A 260 5.99 -9.91 -24.00
N LYS A 261 5.56 -10.24 -25.22
CA LYS A 261 5.13 -11.59 -25.59
C LYS A 261 6.33 -12.46 -26.01
N ARG A 262 6.45 -13.66 -25.43
CA ARG A 262 7.46 -14.68 -25.80
C ARG A 262 7.16 -16.04 -25.15
N PRO A 263 7.75 -17.16 -25.62
CA PRO A 263 7.58 -18.46 -24.97
C PRO A 263 8.02 -18.43 -23.50
N LEU A 264 7.32 -19.14 -22.62
CA LEU A 264 7.63 -19.17 -21.18
C LEU A 264 9.09 -19.53 -20.90
N ALA A 265 9.63 -20.50 -21.63
CA ALA A 265 11.03 -20.94 -21.50
C ALA A 265 12.07 -19.85 -21.88
N ARG A 266 11.63 -18.71 -22.42
CA ARG A 266 12.46 -17.55 -22.77
C ARG A 266 12.17 -16.32 -21.91
N ILE A 267 11.22 -16.41 -20.99
CA ILE A 267 10.99 -15.38 -19.98
C ILE A 267 12.07 -15.60 -18.90
N PRO A 268 12.92 -14.60 -18.62
CA PRO A 268 13.89 -14.70 -17.55
C PRO A 268 13.17 -14.89 -16.22
N GLU A 269 13.73 -15.71 -15.33
CA GLU A 269 13.20 -15.91 -14.00
C GLU A 269 14.25 -15.47 -12.98
N ASN A 270 13.84 -14.61 -12.05
CA ASN A 270 14.70 -14.19 -10.95
C ASN A 270 14.39 -15.04 -9.70
N ARG A 271 15.27 -15.98 -9.37
CA ARG A 271 15.22 -16.76 -8.11
C ARG A 271 16.23 -16.28 -7.05
N ASP A 272 16.83 -15.10 -7.24
CA ASP A 272 17.90 -14.59 -6.37
C ASP A 272 17.33 -14.06 -5.04
N LEU A 273 17.56 -14.81 -3.96
CA LEU A 273 17.13 -14.51 -2.59
C LEU A 273 18.35 -14.45 -1.66
N GLN A 274 19.02 -13.29 -1.60
CA GLN A 274 20.25 -13.10 -0.83
C GLN A 274 20.04 -12.51 0.58
N TYR A 275 18.79 -12.33 1.02
CA TYR A 275 18.44 -11.64 2.28
C TYR A 275 17.51 -12.49 3.16
N LEU A 276 17.67 -13.81 3.15
CA LEU A 276 16.89 -14.70 4.03
C LEU A 276 17.12 -14.41 5.52
N GLU A 277 18.29 -13.85 5.86
CA GLU A 277 18.58 -13.28 7.16
C GLU A 277 18.82 -11.77 6.99
N PRO A 278 17.91 -10.91 7.50
CA PRO A 278 18.06 -9.46 7.38
C PRO A 278 19.26 -8.98 8.20
N GLN A 279 20.06 -8.08 7.62
CA GLN A 279 21.23 -7.45 8.23
C GLN A 279 21.12 -5.93 8.15
N PRO A 280 20.13 -5.31 8.83
CA PRO A 280 20.01 -3.87 8.82
C PRO A 280 21.18 -3.21 9.55
N ALA A 281 21.58 -2.02 9.09
CA ALA A 281 22.66 -1.26 9.73
C ALA A 281 22.23 -0.69 11.09
N VAL A 282 20.93 -0.42 11.24
CA VAL A 282 20.28 0.06 12.46
C VAL A 282 19.01 -0.79 12.67
N PRO A 283 18.76 -1.35 13.87
CA PRO A 283 17.53 -2.08 14.16
C PRO A 283 16.27 -1.24 13.89
N LEU A 284 15.18 -1.88 13.45
CA LEU A 284 13.97 -1.16 13.02
C LEU A 284 13.36 -0.32 14.16
N GLU A 285 13.49 -0.79 15.40
CA GLU A 285 12.99 -0.15 16.63
C GLU A 285 13.79 1.10 17.02
N GLU A 286 15.01 1.24 16.51
CA GLU A 286 15.86 2.41 16.75
C GLU A 286 15.66 3.51 15.69
N ILE A 287 14.95 3.19 14.60
CA ILE A 287 14.61 4.16 13.55
C ILE A 287 13.41 4.98 14.02
N ALA A 288 13.54 6.30 13.91
CA ALA A 288 12.51 7.25 14.30
C ALA A 288 11.17 6.92 13.64
N ASP A 289 10.17 6.72 14.48
CA ASP A 289 8.78 6.59 14.04
C ASP A 289 8.25 7.94 13.59
N LEU A 290 7.38 7.90 12.59
CA LEU A 290 6.38 8.93 12.42
C LEU A 290 5.47 8.93 13.65
N PRO A 291 4.77 10.04 13.91
CA PRO A 291 3.60 10.01 14.77
C PRO A 291 2.67 8.84 14.38
N GLU A 292 1.78 8.39 15.27
CA GLU A 292 0.66 7.57 14.82
C GLU A 292 -0.13 8.35 13.75
N VAL A 293 -0.92 7.66 12.92
CA VAL A 293 -1.68 8.33 11.84
C VAL A 293 -2.82 9.14 12.47
N GLY A 294 -2.50 10.29 13.08
CA GLY A 294 -3.34 10.98 14.06
C GLY A 294 -3.77 10.04 15.20
N ASP A 295 -4.60 10.49 16.14
CA ASP A 295 -5.35 9.54 16.95
C ASP A 295 -6.51 8.98 16.11
N LYS A 296 -6.16 8.05 15.22
CA LYS A 296 -7.09 7.33 14.34
C LYS A 296 -8.40 7.00 15.04
N LEU A 297 -9.50 7.11 14.29
CA LEU A 297 -10.80 6.73 14.79
C LEU A 297 -10.92 5.21 14.70
N VAL A 298 -11.10 4.55 15.84
CA VAL A 298 -11.33 3.10 15.89
C VAL A 298 -12.78 2.83 16.24
N MET A 299 -13.52 2.18 15.35
CA MET A 299 -14.93 1.85 15.57
C MET A 299 -15.15 0.34 15.64
N PHE A 300 -15.76 -0.11 16.74
CA PHE A 300 -16.33 -1.45 16.89
C PHE A 300 -17.85 -1.37 16.80
N HIS A 301 -18.49 -2.16 15.94
CA HIS A 301 -19.94 -2.10 15.75
C HIS A 301 -20.49 -3.43 15.22
N ASN A 302 -21.82 -3.56 15.17
CA ASN A 302 -22.49 -4.75 14.67
C ASN A 302 -23.14 -4.56 13.28
N GLY A 303 -22.92 -3.41 12.63
CA GLY A 303 -23.53 -3.06 11.33
C GLY A 303 -25.06 -2.91 11.35
N GLU A 304 -25.69 -3.04 12.51
CA GLU A 304 -27.14 -3.12 12.67
C GLU A 304 -27.70 -1.99 13.54
N GLY A 305 -28.96 -1.65 13.29
CA GLY A 305 -29.64 -0.55 13.98
C GLY A 305 -29.24 0.84 13.48
N PRO A 306 -29.98 1.88 13.89
CA PRO A 306 -29.78 3.25 13.39
C PRO A 306 -28.43 3.82 13.80
N MET A 307 -28.01 3.68 15.06
CA MET A 307 -26.76 4.26 15.56
C MET A 307 -25.52 3.77 14.79
N CYS A 308 -25.37 2.46 14.59
CA CYS A 308 -24.23 1.90 13.86
C CYS A 308 -24.21 2.32 12.39
N ARG A 309 -25.38 2.40 11.74
CA ARG A 309 -25.48 2.80 10.33
C ARG A 309 -25.23 4.28 10.12
N GLU A 310 -25.74 5.11 11.02
CA GLU A 310 -25.50 6.55 11.01
C GLU A 310 -24.04 6.88 11.31
N ALA A 311 -23.42 6.18 12.26
CA ALA A 311 -22.00 6.31 12.56
C ALA A 311 -21.13 5.89 11.36
N ALA A 312 -21.39 4.72 10.76
CA ALA A 312 -20.62 4.25 9.60
C ALA A 312 -20.74 5.23 8.42
N ALA A 313 -21.94 5.76 8.14
CA ALA A 313 -22.15 6.75 7.09
C ALA A 313 -21.42 8.08 7.38
N PHE A 314 -21.38 8.51 8.64
CA PHE A 314 -20.62 9.69 9.07
C PHE A 314 -19.11 9.46 8.94
N ILE A 315 -18.60 8.37 9.48
CA ILE A 315 -17.17 8.03 9.47
C ILE A 315 -16.66 7.86 8.04
N ALA A 316 -17.43 7.22 7.15
CA ALA A 316 -17.08 7.11 5.74
C ALA A 316 -17.01 8.46 5.00
N SER A 317 -17.58 9.54 5.58
CA SER A 317 -17.49 10.89 5.03
C SER A 317 -16.32 11.71 5.59
N LEU A 318 -15.61 11.19 6.59
CA LEU A 318 -14.45 11.85 7.19
C LEU A 318 -13.22 11.67 6.31
N ASP A 319 -12.45 12.76 6.19
CA ASP A 319 -11.10 12.72 5.65
C ASP A 319 -10.11 12.38 6.78
N TYR A 320 -10.33 11.25 7.44
CA TYR A 320 -9.62 10.85 8.65
C TYR A 320 -9.24 9.36 8.63
N PRO A 321 -8.11 8.95 9.24
CA PRO A 321 -7.75 7.54 9.38
C PRO A 321 -8.76 6.77 10.24
N VAL A 322 -9.28 5.68 9.69
CA VAL A 322 -10.33 4.87 10.34
C VAL A 322 -9.94 3.39 10.34
N GLU A 323 -9.97 2.81 11.54
CA GLU A 323 -9.90 1.37 11.76
C GLU A 323 -11.29 0.88 12.20
N GLU A 324 -11.90 -0.01 11.41
CA GLU A 324 -13.25 -0.51 11.67
C GLU A 324 -13.23 -2.01 11.94
N HIS A 325 -14.02 -2.44 12.93
CA HIS A 325 -14.18 -3.84 13.35
C HIS A 325 -15.65 -4.18 13.51
N LEU A 326 -16.10 -5.22 12.83
CA LEU A 326 -17.47 -5.71 12.84
C LEU A 326 -17.66 -6.94 13.75
N VAL A 327 -18.79 -6.99 14.47
CA VAL A 327 -19.18 -8.19 15.22
C VAL A 327 -19.22 -9.40 14.30
N GLY A 328 -18.48 -10.45 14.67
CA GLY A 328 -18.35 -11.69 13.91
C GLY A 328 -16.96 -11.90 13.33
N GLU A 329 -16.14 -10.85 13.28
CA GLU A 329 -14.72 -10.98 12.95
C GLU A 329 -13.97 -11.81 13.99
N ARG A 330 -12.98 -12.57 13.53
CA ARG A 330 -12.22 -13.52 14.34
C ARG A 330 -11.57 -12.86 15.57
N ASN A 331 -11.10 -11.63 15.41
CA ASN A 331 -10.36 -10.89 16.44
C ASN A 331 -11.17 -9.77 17.11
N PHE A 332 -12.47 -9.66 16.81
CA PHE A 332 -13.32 -8.58 17.31
C PHE A 332 -13.24 -8.40 18.83
N LEU A 333 -13.48 -9.47 19.61
CA LEU A 333 -13.52 -9.39 21.07
C LEU A 333 -12.14 -9.13 21.69
N PRO A 334 -11.06 -9.87 21.34
CA PRO A 334 -9.72 -9.56 21.85
C PRO A 334 -9.31 -8.11 21.60
N MET A 335 -9.53 -7.60 20.38
CA MET A 335 -9.19 -6.22 20.03
C MET A 335 -10.03 -5.21 20.79
N LEU A 336 -11.35 -5.43 20.88
CA LEU A 336 -12.24 -4.55 21.62
C LEU A 336 -11.81 -4.43 23.09
N GLU A 337 -11.45 -5.53 23.73
CA GLU A 337 -10.99 -5.52 25.13
C GLU A 337 -9.65 -4.78 25.28
N THR A 338 -8.73 -4.90 24.32
CA THR A 338 -7.50 -4.10 24.30
C THR A 338 -7.81 -2.61 24.29
N TYR A 339 -8.72 -2.13 23.44
CA TYR A 339 -9.10 -0.72 23.40
C TYR A 339 -9.87 -0.29 24.66
N ARG A 340 -10.88 -1.05 25.07
CA ARG A 340 -11.69 -0.74 26.27
C ARG A 340 -10.85 -0.65 27.53
N SER A 341 -9.83 -1.50 27.68
CA SER A 341 -8.97 -1.51 28.87
C SER A 341 -8.20 -0.21 29.11
N ARG A 342 -8.06 0.63 28.08
CA ARG A 342 -7.39 1.95 28.17
C ARG A 342 -8.27 3.01 28.81
N TYR A 343 -9.58 2.75 28.96
CA TYR A 343 -10.57 3.73 29.40
C TYR A 343 -11.37 3.23 30.60
N ALA A 344 -11.58 4.10 31.58
CA ALA A 344 -12.37 3.76 32.77
C ALA A 344 -13.88 3.72 32.49
N ALA A 345 -14.35 4.54 31.55
CA ALA A 345 -15.75 4.70 31.16
C ALA A 345 -15.84 5.19 29.71
N SER A 346 -17.03 5.12 29.11
CA SER A 346 -17.33 5.75 27.83
C SER A 346 -18.09 7.06 28.03
N GLU A 347 -18.16 7.86 26.97
CA GLU A 347 -19.02 9.03 26.80
C GLU A 347 -20.15 8.69 25.81
N GLY A 348 -21.09 9.62 25.62
CA GLY A 348 -22.16 9.51 24.63
C GLY A 348 -23.46 8.92 25.20
N VAL A 349 -24.10 8.03 24.44
CA VAL A 349 -25.42 7.48 24.78
C VAL A 349 -25.35 6.52 25.98
N SER A 350 -24.20 5.87 26.17
CA SER A 350 -23.92 5.05 27.35
C SER A 350 -22.57 5.43 27.97
N GLU A 351 -22.51 5.50 29.29
CA GLU A 351 -21.26 5.74 30.04
C GLU A 351 -20.50 4.44 30.38
N ARG A 352 -21.00 3.28 29.92
CA ARG A 352 -20.55 1.96 30.37
C ARG A 352 -20.24 0.98 29.23
N PHE A 353 -20.00 1.47 28.03
CA PHE A 353 -19.76 0.64 26.83
C PHE A 353 -20.90 -0.37 26.55
N GLU A 354 -22.15 -0.01 26.85
CA GLU A 354 -23.30 -0.94 26.75
C GLU A 354 -24.01 -0.89 25.39
N LEU A 355 -23.69 0.10 24.54
CA LEU A 355 -24.34 0.32 23.25
C LEU A 355 -23.32 0.41 22.12
N PHE A 356 -23.56 -0.30 21.02
CA PHE A 356 -22.82 -0.10 19.78
C PHE A 356 -23.34 1.13 19.01
N PRO A 357 -22.48 1.81 18.22
CA PRO A 357 -21.04 1.54 18.05
C PRO A 357 -20.22 1.96 19.27
N LEU A 358 -19.04 1.35 19.45
CA LEU A 358 -18.01 1.80 20.38
C LEU A 358 -16.91 2.49 19.57
N ILE A 359 -16.66 3.77 19.82
CA ILE A 359 -15.74 4.60 19.02
C ILE A 359 -14.63 5.11 19.92
N PHE A 360 -13.37 5.01 19.49
CA PHE A 360 -12.19 5.49 20.20
C PHE A 360 -11.45 6.51 19.34
N ILE A 361 -11.13 7.68 19.89
CA ILE A 361 -10.42 8.79 19.22
C ILE A 361 -9.82 9.73 20.28
N GLU A 362 -8.61 10.23 20.07
CA GLU A 362 -7.90 11.21 20.93
C GLU A 362 -8.07 11.05 22.45
N GLY A 363 -7.82 9.85 23.00
CA GLY A 363 -7.95 9.61 24.44
C GLY A 363 -9.39 9.67 24.97
N ARG A 364 -10.37 9.62 24.07
CA ARG A 364 -11.80 9.55 24.37
C ARG A 364 -12.39 8.25 23.83
N ALA A 365 -13.48 7.84 24.46
CA ALA A 365 -14.18 6.62 24.09
C ALA A 365 -15.69 6.87 24.16
N PHE A 366 -16.43 6.57 23.10
CA PHE A 366 -17.87 6.77 23.00
C PHE A 366 -18.62 5.44 22.90
N SER A 367 -19.84 5.38 23.44
CA SER A 367 -20.75 4.24 23.30
C SER A 367 -22.13 4.70 22.86
N GLY A 368 -22.57 4.16 21.72
CA GLY A 368 -23.70 4.66 20.96
C GLY A 368 -23.33 5.89 20.12
N PHE A 369 -24.20 6.26 19.19
CA PHE A 369 -23.97 7.38 18.27
C PHE A 369 -25.23 8.23 18.14
N ASP A 370 -25.08 9.53 18.37
CA ASP A 370 -26.09 10.57 18.20
C ASP A 370 -25.42 11.89 17.78
N ASP A 371 -26.19 12.98 17.66
CA ASP A 371 -25.66 14.28 17.25
C ASP A 371 -24.61 14.86 18.21
N VAL A 372 -24.65 14.48 19.50
CA VAL A 372 -23.67 14.92 20.49
C VAL A 372 -22.34 14.22 20.26
N VAL A 373 -22.37 12.89 20.07
CA VAL A 373 -21.17 12.11 19.74
C VAL A 373 -20.59 12.55 18.39
N ARG A 374 -21.43 12.76 17.37
CA ARG A 374 -21.01 13.30 16.07
C ARG A 374 -20.24 14.61 16.23
N SER A 375 -20.83 15.59 16.91
CA SER A 375 -20.22 16.92 17.09
C SER A 375 -18.90 16.83 17.88
N ALA A 376 -18.81 15.91 18.84
CA ALA A 376 -17.59 15.66 19.59
C ALA A 376 -16.48 15.10 18.69
N ILE A 377 -16.78 14.11 17.85
CA ILE A 377 -15.81 13.54 16.90
C ILE A 377 -15.39 14.59 15.86
N GLU A 378 -16.31 15.40 15.35
CA GLU A 378 -15.98 16.48 14.40
C GLU A 378 -15.01 17.50 14.99
N ALA A 379 -15.09 17.77 16.31
CA ALA A 379 -14.15 18.65 16.99
C ALA A 379 -12.75 18.02 17.09
N GLU A 380 -12.65 16.74 17.47
CA GLU A 380 -11.35 16.04 17.56
C GLU A 380 -10.68 15.88 16.19
N VAL A 381 -11.45 15.67 15.13
CA VAL A 381 -10.92 15.50 13.77
C VAL A 381 -10.45 16.84 13.15
N ALA A 382 -10.94 17.97 13.66
CA ALA A 382 -10.63 19.30 13.11
C ALA A 382 -9.45 20.00 13.81
N ASP A 383 -9.07 19.54 15.00
CA ASP A 383 -7.91 20.02 15.78
C ASP A 383 -6.62 19.33 15.29
#